data_AF-A0A7S4SBX5-F1
#
_entry.id   AF-A0A7S4SBX5-F1
#
_cell.length_a   1.000
_cell.length_b   1.000
_cell.length_c   1.000
_cell.angle_alpha   90.00
_cell.angle_beta   90.00
_cell.angle_gamma   90.00
#
_symmetry.space_group_name_H-M   'P 1'
#
loop_
_entity.id
_entity.type
_entity.pdbx_description
1 polymer ?
#
loop_
_entity_poly.entity_id
_entity_poly.type
_entity_poly.pdbx_seq_one_letter_code
_entity_poly.pdbx_strand_id
1 'polypeptide(L)'
;NQQRSANKKKALSSSRVEQLNSIGFIWGRLEYTWNENFDQLCAFKAQNGHCNVSTLDEQNKSLGYWVRTQRLSYKKNALNSDRIQQLNFIGFIWDVQEHAWNKHFNELCAFKAQNGHCNVPQRDEQNKSLGQWIMTQRKLYK
;
A
#
# COMPACT_ATOMS: atom_id res chain seq x y z
N ASN A 1 -25.42 24.78 -1.84
CA ASN A 1 -26.76 24.84 -1.24
C ASN A 1 -27.54 23.60 -1.66
N GLN A 2 -27.40 22.52 -0.88
CA GLN A 2 -28.43 22.04 0.07
C GLN A 2 -29.67 21.45 -0.62
N GLN A 3 -29.56 20.24 -1.21
CA GLN A 3 -30.73 19.40 -1.55
C GLN A 3 -30.33 18.02 -2.11
N ARG A 4 -29.85 17.11 -1.25
CA ARG A 4 -30.07 15.65 -1.34
C ARG A 4 -29.97 15.11 0.09
N SER A 5 -30.93 15.46 0.93
CA SER A 5 -32.11 14.64 1.23
C SER A 5 -31.90 13.87 2.52
N ALA A 6 -32.28 14.53 3.62
CA ALA A 6 -32.30 14.04 4.98
C ALA A 6 -33.40 12.97 5.25
N ASN A 7 -33.70 12.04 4.33
CA ASN A 7 -34.84 11.14 4.54
C ASN A 7 -34.71 9.77 3.85
N LYS A 8 -34.32 8.73 4.62
CA LYS A 8 -34.72 7.30 4.52
C LYS A 8 -33.81 6.42 5.38
N LYS A 9 -33.74 6.66 6.69
CA LYS A 9 -33.04 5.78 7.64
C LYS A 9 -33.78 4.45 7.95
N LYS A 10 -34.85 4.08 7.22
CA LYS A 10 -35.64 2.84 7.43
C LYS A 10 -36.38 2.36 6.16
N ALA A 11 -35.71 1.74 5.19
CA ALA A 11 -36.41 1.18 4.02
C ALA A 11 -36.06 -0.27 3.64
N LEU A 12 -34.93 -0.81 4.09
CA LEU A 12 -34.60 -2.23 3.91
C LEU A 12 -34.51 -2.93 5.26
N SER A 13 -35.12 -4.11 5.36
CA SER A 13 -34.93 -4.98 6.52
C SER A 13 -33.51 -5.55 6.52
N SER A 14 -32.97 -5.81 7.71
CA SER A 14 -31.65 -6.45 7.91
C SER A 14 -31.49 -7.72 7.08
N SER A 15 -32.52 -8.58 7.05
CA SER A 15 -32.53 -9.82 6.26
C SER A 15 -32.40 -9.57 4.74
N ARG A 16 -32.98 -8.49 4.20
CA ARG A 16 -32.81 -8.14 2.76
C ARG A 16 -31.41 -7.59 2.47
N VAL A 17 -30.83 -6.86 3.41
CA VAL A 17 -29.44 -6.39 3.30
C VAL A 17 -28.49 -7.58 3.32
N GLU A 18 -28.70 -8.57 4.20
CA GLU A 18 -27.90 -9.80 4.27
C GLU A 18 -27.99 -10.64 2.99
N GLN A 19 -29.18 -10.80 2.40
CA GLN A 19 -29.34 -11.51 1.13
C GLN A 19 -28.58 -10.82 0.00
N LEU A 20 -28.67 -9.49 -0.09
CA LEU A 20 -27.96 -8.71 -1.11
C LEU A 20 -26.44 -8.75 -0.86
N ASN A 21 -26.00 -8.65 0.39
CA ASN A 21 -24.58 -8.81 0.74
C ASN A 21 -24.05 -10.21 0.42
N SER A 22 -24.85 -11.27 0.59
CA SER A 22 -24.44 -12.66 0.31
C SER A 22 -24.15 -12.94 -1.17
N ILE A 23 -24.69 -12.11 -2.07
CA ILE A 23 -24.43 -12.19 -3.52
C ILE A 23 -23.44 -11.10 -3.98
N GLY A 24 -22.80 -10.39 -3.05
CA GLY A 24 -21.85 -9.33 -3.34
C GLY A 24 -22.49 -8.06 -3.92
N PHE A 25 -23.77 -7.80 -3.62
CA PHE A 25 -24.47 -6.62 -4.11
C PHE A 25 -23.79 -5.34 -3.62
N ILE A 26 -23.43 -4.49 -4.56
CA ILE A 26 -22.70 -3.26 -4.31
C ILE A 26 -23.67 -2.09 -4.19
N TRP A 27 -23.66 -1.40 -3.05
CA TRP A 27 -24.65 -0.38 -2.70
C TRP A 27 -24.36 1.00 -3.30
N GLY A 28 -23.11 1.23 -3.73
CA GLY A 28 -22.71 2.49 -4.35
C GLY A 28 -21.70 2.31 -5.48
N ARG A 29 -21.75 3.21 -6.48
CA ARG A 29 -20.77 3.27 -7.58
C ARG A 29 -19.31 3.37 -7.09
N LEU A 30 -19.10 3.97 -5.91
CA LEU A 30 -17.79 4.12 -5.26
C LEU A 30 -17.29 2.85 -4.54
N GLU A 31 -18.17 1.90 -4.26
CA GLU A 31 -17.80 0.56 -3.75
C GLU A 31 -17.47 -0.38 -4.91
N TYR A 32 -18.19 -0.26 -6.05
CA TYR A 32 -17.90 -1.01 -7.26
C TYR A 32 -16.49 -0.73 -7.77
N THR A 33 -16.13 0.55 -7.86
CA THR A 33 -14.77 0.96 -8.25
C THR A 33 -13.71 0.58 -7.22
N TRP A 34 -14.07 0.39 -5.95
CA TRP A 34 -13.11 -0.09 -4.95
C TRP A 34 -12.76 -1.55 -5.19
N ASN A 35 -13.77 -2.42 -5.33
CA ASN A 35 -13.57 -3.85 -5.51
C ASN A 35 -12.75 -4.14 -6.78
N GLU A 36 -13.10 -3.52 -7.92
CA GLU A 36 -12.33 -3.70 -9.15
C GLU A 36 -10.86 -3.31 -9.02
N ASN A 37 -10.56 -2.16 -8.41
CA ASN A 37 -9.18 -1.71 -8.22
C ASN A 37 -8.44 -2.59 -7.20
N PHE A 38 -9.14 -3.09 -6.17
CA PHE A 38 -8.57 -4.00 -5.19
C PHE A 38 -8.22 -5.36 -5.83
N ASP A 39 -9.10 -5.89 -6.69
CA ASP A 39 -8.86 -7.12 -7.43
C ASP A 39 -7.69 -6.96 -8.41
N GLN A 40 -7.61 -5.83 -9.12
CA GLN A 40 -6.45 -5.48 -9.96
C GLN A 40 -5.16 -5.40 -9.14
N LEU A 41 -5.20 -4.84 -7.93
CA LEU A 41 -4.03 -4.81 -7.05
C LEU A 41 -3.62 -6.20 -6.59
N CYS A 42 -4.58 -7.09 -6.32
CA CYS A 42 -4.30 -8.48 -5.97
C CYS A 42 -3.62 -9.21 -7.14
N ALA A 43 -4.13 -9.04 -8.36
CA ALA A 43 -3.52 -9.60 -9.58
C ALA A 43 -2.11 -9.05 -9.80
N PHE A 44 -1.93 -7.73 -9.63
CA PHE A 44 -0.62 -7.09 -9.76
C PHE A 44 0.37 -7.66 -8.72
N LYS A 45 -0.05 -7.83 -7.47
CA LYS A 45 0.78 -8.43 -6.42
C LYS A 45 1.15 -9.87 -6.77
N ALA A 46 0.22 -10.68 -7.29
CA ALA A 46 0.51 -12.05 -7.67
C ALA A 46 1.58 -12.13 -8.77
N GLN A 47 1.60 -11.17 -9.70
CA GLN A 47 2.57 -11.12 -10.80
C GLN A 47 3.92 -10.52 -10.38
N ASN A 48 3.93 -9.48 -9.55
CA ASN A 48 5.14 -8.70 -9.24
C ASN A 48 5.72 -8.99 -7.84
N GLY A 49 4.99 -9.71 -7.00
CA GLY A 49 5.36 -9.98 -5.60
C GLY A 49 5.12 -8.81 -4.63
N HIS A 50 4.70 -7.63 -5.12
CA HIS A 50 4.50 -6.44 -4.29
C HIS A 50 3.30 -5.59 -4.72
N CYS A 51 2.79 -4.75 -3.83
CA CYS A 51 1.70 -3.80 -4.12
C CYS A 51 2.17 -2.40 -4.52
N ASN A 52 3.48 -2.19 -4.75
CA ASN A 52 4.01 -0.89 -5.13
C ASN A 52 3.88 -0.65 -6.64
N VAL A 53 2.74 -0.10 -7.06
CA VAL A 53 2.45 0.22 -8.46
C VAL A 53 2.94 1.62 -8.81
N SER A 54 3.76 1.73 -9.85
CA SER A 54 4.29 3.02 -10.33
C SER A 54 3.23 3.79 -11.13
N THR A 55 3.16 5.12 -10.96
CA THR A 55 2.33 5.97 -11.82
C THR A 55 2.93 6.21 -13.21
N LEU A 56 4.15 5.73 -13.44
CA LEU A 56 4.84 5.82 -14.74
C LEU A 56 4.67 4.54 -15.58
N ASP A 57 4.16 3.47 -14.98
CA ASP A 57 3.82 2.25 -15.72
C ASP A 57 2.58 2.54 -16.57
N GLU A 58 2.73 2.54 -17.90
CA GLU A 58 1.64 2.87 -18.83
C GLU A 58 0.49 1.87 -18.76
N GLN A 59 0.79 0.59 -18.50
CA GLN A 59 -0.22 -0.47 -18.44
C GLN A 59 -1.03 -0.39 -17.14
N ASN A 60 -0.36 -0.07 -16.03
CA ASN A 60 -0.97 -0.03 -14.70
C ASN A 60 -1.14 1.40 -14.14
N LYS A 61 -1.13 2.41 -15.01
CA LYS A 61 -1.11 3.82 -14.61
C LYS A 61 -2.27 4.21 -13.70
N SER A 62 -3.48 3.78 -14.05
CA SER A 62 -4.70 4.00 -13.28
C SER A 62 -4.60 3.41 -11.88
N LEU A 63 -4.13 2.17 -11.77
CA LEU A 63 -3.91 1.47 -10.52
C LEU A 63 -2.83 2.17 -9.68
N GLY A 64 -1.76 2.68 -10.30
CA GLY A 64 -0.75 3.49 -9.63
C GLY A 64 -1.32 4.75 -8.97
N TYR A 65 -2.21 5.48 -9.67
CA TYR A 65 -2.91 6.62 -9.07
C TYR A 65 -3.86 6.21 -7.94
N TRP A 66 -4.55 5.08 -8.09
CA TRP A 66 -5.42 4.56 -7.05
C TRP A 66 -4.63 4.18 -5.79
N VAL A 67 -3.51 3.47 -5.92
CA VAL A 67 -2.58 3.13 -4.83
C VAL A 67 -2.09 4.39 -4.12
N ARG A 68 -1.68 5.42 -4.88
CA ARG A 68 -1.28 6.72 -4.34
C ARG A 68 -2.42 7.38 -3.56
N THR A 69 -3.64 7.31 -4.07
CA THR A 69 -4.83 7.87 -3.41
C THR A 69 -5.11 7.17 -2.08
N GLN A 70 -4.92 5.85 -1.99
CA GLN A 70 -5.10 5.12 -0.74
C GLN A 70 -4.08 5.54 0.32
N ARG A 71 -2.80 5.66 -0.05
CA ARG A 71 -1.74 6.16 0.85
C ARG A 71 -2.03 7.58 1.36
N LEU A 72 -2.47 8.48 0.48
CA LEU A 72 -2.85 9.85 0.87
C LEU A 72 -4.07 9.88 1.79
N SER A 73 -5.07 9.04 1.52
CA SER A 73 -6.29 8.95 2.33
C SER A 73 -6.01 8.36 3.71
N TYR A 74 -5.14 7.36 3.79
CA TYR A 74 -4.67 6.79 5.05
C TYR A 74 -3.93 7.83 5.90
N LYS A 75 -2.98 8.57 5.31
CA LYS A 75 -2.24 9.64 6.02
C LYS A 75 -3.16 10.75 6.54
N LYS A 76 -4.30 10.98 5.89
CA LYS A 76 -5.32 11.96 6.29
C LYS A 76 -6.38 11.39 7.24
N ASN A 77 -6.26 10.13 7.67
CA ASN A 77 -7.28 9.41 8.46
C ASN A 77 -8.68 9.42 7.80
N ALA A 78 -8.72 9.46 6.46
CA ALA A 78 -9.96 9.55 5.68
C ALA A 78 -10.36 8.21 5.04
N LEU A 79 -9.55 7.15 5.24
CA LEU A 79 -9.82 5.83 4.69
C LEU A 79 -10.59 4.97 5.71
N ASN A 80 -11.63 4.27 5.24
CA ASN A 80 -12.43 3.37 6.06
C ASN A 80 -11.55 2.22 6.63
N SER A 81 -11.80 1.83 7.89
CA SER A 81 -11.15 0.71 8.56
C SER A 81 -11.18 -0.59 7.76
N ASP A 82 -12.30 -0.92 7.12
CA ASP A 82 -12.44 -2.18 6.38
C ASP A 82 -11.50 -2.22 5.17
N ARG A 83 -11.36 -1.06 4.49
CA ARG A 83 -10.43 -0.87 3.37
C ARG A 83 -8.98 -0.95 3.81
N ILE A 84 -8.68 -0.41 4.99
CA ILE A 84 -7.35 -0.54 5.61
C ILE A 84 -7.05 -2.01 5.91
N GLN A 85 -8.00 -2.75 6.48
CA GLN A 85 -7.84 -4.17 6.78
C GLN A 85 -7.61 -5.00 5.51
N GLN A 86 -8.39 -4.76 4.45
CA GLN A 86 -8.22 -5.43 3.15
C GLN A 86 -6.83 -5.18 2.56
N LEU A 87 -6.35 -3.93 2.58
CA LEU A 87 -5.01 -3.60 2.09
C LEU A 87 -3.90 -4.19 2.97
N ASN A 88 -4.06 -4.17 4.29
CA ASN A 88 -3.11 -4.80 5.23
C ASN A 88 -3.01 -6.31 5.00
N PHE A 89 -4.14 -6.97 4.76
CA PHE A 89 -4.19 -8.42 4.52
C PHE A 89 -3.31 -8.83 3.33
N ILE A 90 -3.30 -8.02 2.26
CA ILE A 90 -2.44 -8.25 1.10
C ILE A 90 -1.03 -7.69 1.28
N GLY A 91 -0.61 -7.28 2.49
CA GLY A 91 0.74 -6.77 2.76
C GLY A 91 1.01 -5.42 2.08
N PHE A 92 0.00 -4.57 1.95
CA PHE A 92 0.14 -3.24 1.37
C PHE A 92 1.06 -2.35 2.23
N ILE A 93 2.07 -1.77 1.60
CA ILE A 93 2.99 -0.84 2.26
C ILE A 93 2.45 0.59 2.13
N TRP A 94 2.06 1.16 3.28
CA TRP A 94 1.55 2.53 3.38
C TRP A 94 2.62 3.59 3.17
N ASP A 95 3.79 3.38 3.78
CA ASP A 95 4.96 4.24 3.61
C ASP A 95 6.12 3.45 3.00
N VAL A 96 6.33 3.64 1.70
CA VAL A 96 7.36 2.94 0.93
C VAL A 96 8.76 3.42 1.31
N GLN A 97 8.90 4.70 1.67
CA GLN A 97 10.20 5.26 2.02
C GLN A 97 10.65 4.74 3.37
N GLU A 98 9.76 4.75 4.35
CA GLU A 98 10.00 4.20 5.67
C GLU A 98 10.26 2.69 5.61
N HIS A 99 9.51 1.95 4.79
CA HIS A 99 9.76 0.52 4.59
C HIS A 99 11.14 0.26 3.96
N ALA A 100 11.52 1.03 2.94
CA ALA A 100 12.85 0.90 2.31
C ALA A 100 13.98 1.26 3.29
N TRP A 101 13.79 2.30 4.10
CA TRP A 101 14.71 2.67 5.18
C TRP A 101 14.90 1.52 6.16
N ASN A 102 13.80 0.99 6.72
CA ASN A 102 13.84 -0.09 7.71
C ASN A 102 14.46 -1.36 7.14
N LYS A 103 14.20 -1.67 5.87
CA LYS A 103 14.87 -2.79 5.18
C LYS A 103 16.39 -2.63 5.22
N HIS A 104 16.92 -1.52 4.74
CA HIS A 104 18.37 -1.28 4.72
C HIS A 104 18.99 -1.16 6.11
N PHE A 105 18.28 -0.56 7.06
CA PHE A 105 18.71 -0.50 8.44
C PHE A 105 18.86 -1.91 9.04
N ASN A 106 17.87 -2.78 8.83
CA ASN A 106 17.93 -4.17 9.29
C ASN A 106 19.06 -4.96 8.61
N GLU A 107 19.27 -4.76 7.31
CA GLU A 107 20.42 -5.34 6.58
C GLU A 107 21.76 -4.89 7.20
N LEU A 108 21.88 -3.61 7.57
CA LEU A 108 23.07 -3.10 8.26
C LEU A 108 23.25 -3.69 9.65
N CYS A 109 22.17 -3.85 10.42
CA CYS A 109 22.20 -4.52 11.72
C CYS A 109 22.68 -5.97 11.58
N ALA A 110 22.16 -6.73 10.60
CA ALA A 110 22.59 -8.09 10.31
C ALA A 110 24.07 -8.15 9.91
N PHE A 111 24.52 -7.24 9.03
CA PHE A 111 25.92 -7.14 8.64
C PHE A 111 26.83 -6.87 9.84
N LYS A 112 26.44 -5.94 10.73
CA LYS A 112 27.18 -5.64 11.95
C LYS A 112 27.26 -6.84 12.88
N ALA A 113 26.16 -7.60 13.03
CA ALA A 113 26.15 -8.79 13.88
C ALA A 113 27.11 -9.88 13.35
N GLN A 114 27.25 -10.02 12.03
CA GLN A 114 28.13 -11.02 11.41
C GLN A 114 29.61 -10.59 11.38
N ASN A 115 29.89 -9.31 11.14
CA ASN A 115 31.25 -8.80 10.88
C ASN A 115 31.84 -7.98 12.02
N GLY A 116 31.06 -7.64 13.05
CA GLY A 116 31.46 -6.79 14.17
C GLY A 116 31.52 -5.29 13.85
N HIS A 117 31.33 -4.89 12.60
CA HIS A 117 31.42 -3.48 12.17
C HIS A 117 30.40 -3.14 11.08
N CYS A 118 30.14 -1.84 10.87
CA CYS A 118 29.25 -1.33 9.82
C CYS A 118 29.98 -0.94 8.51
N ASN A 119 31.24 -1.34 8.34
CA ASN A 119 32.02 -1.02 7.13
C ASN A 119 31.72 -2.00 5.99
N VAL A 120 30.59 -1.79 5.33
CA VAL A 120 30.14 -2.62 4.20
C VAL A 120 31.00 -2.34 2.96
N PRO A 121 31.67 -3.35 2.36
CA PRO A 121 32.47 -3.15 1.15
C PRO A 121 31.59 -2.72 -0.04
N GLN A 122 31.98 -1.66 -0.74
CA GLN A 122 31.19 -1.10 -1.85
C GLN A 122 31.12 -2.03 -3.08
N ARG A 123 32.17 -2.81 -3.31
CA ARG A 123 32.33 -3.67 -4.51
C ARG A 123 31.86 -5.10 -4.29
N ASP A 124 31.37 -5.43 -3.10
CA ASP A 124 30.78 -6.73 -2.85
C ASP A 124 29.44 -6.81 -3.59
N GLU A 125 29.32 -7.76 -4.52
CA GLU A 125 28.11 -7.97 -5.30
C GLU A 125 26.91 -8.32 -4.41
N GLN A 126 27.15 -8.98 -3.27
CA GLN A 126 26.09 -9.35 -2.33
C GLN A 126 25.53 -8.15 -1.56
N ASN A 127 26.38 -7.16 -1.27
CA ASN A 127 26.04 -6.01 -0.41
C ASN A 127 26.01 -4.67 -1.16
N LYS A 128 26.05 -4.68 -2.49
CA LYS A 128 26.14 -3.48 -3.33
C LYS A 128 25.04 -2.45 -3.04
N SER A 129 23.79 -2.91 -2.89
CA SER A 129 22.65 -2.04 -2.59
C SER A 129 22.79 -1.37 -1.21
N LEU A 130 23.13 -2.14 -0.18
CA LEU A 130 23.36 -1.64 1.17
C LEU A 130 24.54 -0.64 1.22
N GLY A 131 25.64 -0.96 0.53
CA GLY A 131 26.82 -0.08 0.45
C GLY A 131 26.53 1.27 -0.22
N GLN A 132 25.72 1.28 -1.28
CA GLN A 132 25.24 2.51 -1.92
C GLN A 132 24.35 3.33 -0.97
N TRP A 133 23.42 2.67 -0.28
CA TRP A 133 22.56 3.33 0.69
C TRP A 133 23.35 4.00 1.83
N ILE A 134 24.34 3.32 2.41
CA ILE A 134 25.23 3.88 3.44
C ILE A 134 25.99 5.10 2.92
N MET A 135 26.51 5.05 1.70
CA MET A 135 27.21 6.18 1.08
C MET A 135 26.30 7.40 0.99
N THR A 136 25.05 7.21 0.56
CA THR A 136 24.05 8.27 0.51
C THR A 136 23.83 8.86 1.90
N GLN A 137 23.69 8.04 2.95
CA GLN A 137 23.54 8.55 4.33
C GLN A 137 24.76 9.35 4.79
N ARG A 138 25.97 8.88 4.51
CA ARG A 138 27.21 9.61 4.83
C ARG A 138 27.34 10.94 4.08
N LYS A 139 26.79 11.03 2.87
CA LYS A 139 26.75 12.29 2.10
C LYS A 139 25.71 13.24 2.66
N LEU A 140 24.52 12.76 3.01
CA LEU A 140 23.43 13.59 3.56
C LEU A 140 23.72 14.13 4.96
N TYR A 141 24.59 13.47 5.74
CA TYR A 141 25.01 13.93 7.07
C TYR A 141 26.06 15.06 7.04
N LYS A 142 26.83 15.16 5.95
CA LYS A 142 27.84 16.21 5.80
C LYS A 142 27.19 17.53 5.40
#